data_AF-A0A1P8FFG1-F1
#
_entry.id   AF-A0A1P8FFG1-F1
#
_cell.length_a   1.000
_cell.length_b   1.000
_cell.length_c   1.000
_cell.angle_alpha   90.00
_cell.angle_beta   90.00
_cell.angle_gamma   90.00
#
_symmetry.space_group_name_H-M   'P 1'
#
loop_
_entity.id
_entity.type
_entity.pdbx_description
1 polymer ?
#
loop_
_entity_poly.entity_id
_entity_poly.type
_entity_poly.pdbx_seq_one_letter_code
_entity_poly.pdbx_strand_id
1 'polypeptide(L)' 'MKITLQMSIIMSAIFAMVCLAVAINGFTSLGEIADPEQRAAGLGYAWFWTFLGVVALAFGALGVWLMRTHKE' A
#
# COMPACT_ATOMS: atom_id res chain seq x y z
N MET A 1 15.92 18.86 -8.25
CA MET A 1 15.00 17.73 -8.51
C MET A 1 15.28 16.46 -7.69
N LYS A 2 16.54 16.13 -7.31
CA LYS A 2 16.85 14.93 -6.51
C LYS A 2 16.17 14.89 -5.12
N ILE A 3 16.12 16.01 -4.40
CA ILE A 3 15.45 16.11 -3.08
C ILE A 3 13.94 15.85 -3.18
N THR A 4 13.29 16.43 -4.20
CA THR A 4 11.85 16.22 -4.45
C THR A 4 11.54 14.75 -4.73
N LEU A 5 12.36 14.09 -5.56
CA LEU A 5 12.18 12.66 -5.89
C LEU A 5 12.41 11.75 -4.66
N GLN A 6 13.42 12.06 -3.83
CA GLN A 6 13.67 11.34 -2.57
C GLN A 6 12.49 11.47 -1.60
N MET A 7 11.93 12.67 -1.43
CA MET A 7 10.74 12.86 -0.59
C MET A 7 9.53 12.08 -1.12
N SER A 8 9.31 12.06 -2.45
CA SER A 8 8.22 11.28 -3.04
C SER A 8 8.36 9.77 -2.79
N ILE A 9 9.58 9.23 -2.88
CA ILE A 9 9.83 7.81 -2.56
C ILE A 9 9.53 7.53 -1.08
N ILE A 10 10.03 8.36 -0.16
CA ILE A 10 9.80 8.18 1.28
C ILE A 10 8.30 8.25 1.60
N MET A 11 7.58 9.23 1.05
CA MET A 11 6.14 9.34 1.27
C MET A 11 5.37 8.15 0.69
N SER A 12 5.75 7.67 -0.50
CA SER A 12 5.13 6.47 -1.09
C SER A 12 5.36 5.23 -0.23
N ALA A 13 6.54 5.09 0.38
CA ALA A 13 6.87 3.98 1.26
C ALA A 13 6.07 4.03 2.57
N ILE A 14 5.95 5.21 3.19
CA ILE A 14 5.12 5.40 4.39
C ILE A 14 3.66 5.08 4.08
N PHE A 15 3.13 5.62 2.98
CA PHE A 15 1.76 5.39 2.57
C PHE A 15 1.50 3.90 2.28
N ALA A 16 2.42 3.22 1.58
CA ALA A 16 2.35 1.78 1.36
C ALA A 16 2.30 0.99 2.68
N MET A 17 3.14 1.35 3.66
CA MET A 17 3.13 0.69 4.98
C MET A 17 1.79 0.85 5.69
N VAL A 18 1.21 2.06 5.69
CA VAL A 18 -0.10 2.31 6.29
C VAL A 18 -1.18 1.49 5.59
N CYS A 19 -1.20 1.48 4.26
CA CYS A 19 -2.18 0.70 3.50
C CYS A 19 -2.10 -0.79 3.81
N LEU A 20 -0.89 -1.36 3.86
CA LEU A 20 -0.70 -2.77 4.19
C LEU A 20 -1.08 -3.09 5.64
N ALA A 21 -0.78 -2.20 6.59
CA ALA A 21 -1.19 -2.37 7.98
C ALA A 21 -2.73 -2.40 8.14
N VAL A 22 -3.44 -1.51 7.43
CA VAL A 22 -4.91 -1.49 7.43
C VAL A 22 -5.47 -2.74 6.75
N ALA A 23 -4.88 -3.18 5.64
CA ALA A 23 -5.29 -4.41 4.96
C ALA A 23 -5.15 -5.62 5.88
N ILE A 24 -4.00 -5.76 6.58
CA ILE A 24 -3.76 -6.84 7.54
C ILE A 24 -4.82 -6.81 8.65
N ASN A 25 -5.09 -5.64 9.23
CA ASN A 25 -6.13 -5.50 10.27
C ASN A 25 -7.52 -5.89 9.74
N GLY A 26 -7.84 -5.51 8.50
CA GLY A 26 -9.07 -5.93 7.83
C GLY A 26 -9.17 -7.44 7.70
N PHE A 27 -8.10 -8.11 7.25
CA PHE A 27 -8.08 -9.57 7.13
C PHE A 27 -8.15 -10.29 8.48
N THR A 28 -7.53 -9.76 9.54
CA THR A 28 -7.61 -10.35 10.87
C THR A 28 -9.01 -10.25 11.48
N SER A 29 -9.72 -9.14 11.25
CA SER A 29 -11.08 -8.95 11.76
C SER A 29 -12.11 -9.87 11.11
N LEU A 30 -11.86 -10.35 9.88
CA LEU A 30 -12.75 -11.30 9.19
C LEU A 30 -12.94 -12.64 9.92
N GLY A 31 -11.98 -13.04 10.77
CA GLY A 31 -12.08 -14.28 11.54
C GLY A 31 -13.18 -14.24 12.61
N GLU A 32 -13.61 -13.05 13.03
CA GLU A 32 -14.61 -12.84 14.07
C GLU A 32 -16.04 -12.71 13.50
N ILE A 33 -16.17 -12.62 12.17
CA ILE A 33 -17.46 -12.36 11.50
C ILE A 33 -18.11 -13.69 11.06
N ALA A 34 -19.21 -14.06 11.71
CA ALA A 34 -20.00 -15.25 11.38
C ALA A 34 -20.99 -15.02 10.22
N ASP A 35 -21.41 -13.78 10.00
CA ASP A 35 -22.36 -13.41 8.94
C ASP A 35 -21.68 -13.32 7.56
N PRO A 36 -22.15 -14.06 6.54
CA PRO A 36 -21.50 -14.11 5.22
C PRO A 36 -21.56 -12.78 4.45
N GLU A 37 -22.61 -11.97 4.63
CA GLU A 37 -22.73 -10.67 3.93
C GLU A 37 -21.71 -9.68 4.50
N GLN A 38 -21.63 -9.58 5.81
CA GLN A 38 -20.68 -8.72 6.51
C GLN A 38 -19.22 -9.15 6.27
N ARG A 39 -18.98 -10.46 6.12
CA ARG A 39 -17.66 -11.00 5.75
C ARG A 39 -17.26 -10.63 4.32
N ALA A 40 -18.20 -10.64 3.37
CA ALA A 40 -17.92 -10.22 1.99
C ALA A 40 -17.55 -8.72 1.92
N ALA A 41 -18.25 -7.87 2.68
CA ALA A 41 -17.92 -6.45 2.80
C ALA A 41 -16.52 -6.23 3.40
N GLY A 42 -16.17 -6.96 4.47
CA GLY A 42 -14.84 -6.89 5.08
C GLY A 42 -13.71 -7.34 4.15
N LEU A 43 -13.95 -8.35 3.29
CA LEU A 43 -12.99 -8.79 2.27
C LEU A 43 -12.76 -7.70 1.22
N GLY A 44 -13.82 -7.03 0.77
CA GLY A 44 -13.71 -5.92 -0.17
C GLY A 44 -12.88 -4.76 0.39
N TYR A 45 -13.09 -4.41 1.67
CA TYR A 45 -12.29 -3.42 2.36
C TYR A 45 -10.80 -3.82 2.42
N ALA A 46 -10.48 -5.03 2.87
CA ALA A 46 -9.11 -5.50 3.00
C ALA A 46 -8.37 -5.56 1.63
N TRP A 47 -9.06 -6.01 0.59
CA TRP A 47 -8.50 -6.04 -0.77
C TRP A 47 -8.28 -4.65 -1.37
N PHE A 48 -9.17 -3.70 -1.11
CA PHE A 48 -8.99 -2.32 -1.52
C PHE A 48 -7.70 -1.71 -0.94
N TRP A 49 -7.47 -1.89 0.36
CA TRP A 49 -6.26 -1.40 1.01
C TRP A 49 -5.00 -2.11 0.53
N THR A 50 -5.10 -3.41 0.26
CA THR A 50 -4.00 -4.18 -0.36
C THR A 50 -3.64 -3.61 -1.73
N PHE A 51 -4.63 -3.34 -2.58
CA PHE A 51 -4.43 -2.75 -3.90
C PHE A 51 -3.72 -1.39 -3.82
N LEU A 52 -4.18 -0.50 -2.93
CA LEU A 52 -3.54 0.80 -2.72
C LEU A 52 -2.09 0.67 -2.26
N GLY A 53 -1.81 -0.25 -1.33
CA GLY A 53 -0.45 -0.53 -0.87
C GLY A 53 0.46 -0.99 -1.99
N VAL A 54 -0.02 -1.89 -2.85
CA VAL A 54 0.73 -2.38 -4.02
C VAL A 54 1.00 -1.26 -5.02
N VAL A 55 0.00 -0.42 -5.32
CA VAL A 55 0.18 0.72 -6.23
C VAL A 55 1.21 1.69 -5.67
N ALA A 56 1.15 2.00 -4.37
CA ALA A 56 2.12 2.86 -3.71
C ALA A 56 3.54 2.30 -3.76
N LEU A 57 3.71 0.99 -3.56
CA LEU A 57 4.99 0.30 -3.74
C LEU A 57 5.48 0.39 -5.19
N ALA A 58 4.60 0.23 -6.18
CA ALA A 58 4.97 0.34 -7.59
C ALA A 58 5.52 1.74 -7.92
N PHE A 59 4.85 2.80 -7.46
CA PHE A 59 5.32 4.17 -7.64
C PHE A 59 6.64 4.45 -6.88
N GLY A 60 6.77 3.93 -5.66
CA GLY A 60 8.02 4.02 -4.90
C GLY A 60 9.18 3.32 -5.60
N ALA A 61 8.95 2.11 -6.13
CA ALA A 61 9.92 1.35 -6.89
C ALA A 61 10.33 2.05 -8.20
N LEU A 62 9.36 2.62 -8.93
CA LEU A 62 9.63 3.45 -10.10
C LEU A 62 10.47 4.68 -9.75
N GLY A 63 10.17 5.34 -8.63
CA GLY A 63 10.96 6.47 -8.13
C GLY A 63 12.41 6.07 -7.81
N VAL A 64 12.61 4.91 -7.17
CA VAL A 64 13.95 4.36 -6.91
C VAL A 64 14.69 4.03 -8.20
N TRP A 65 14.00 3.43 -9.18
CA TRP A 65 14.57 3.10 -10.48
C TRP A 65 15.02 4.36 -11.22
N LEU A 66 14.16 5.39 -11.28
CA LEU A 66 14.46 6.68 -11.90
C LEU A 66 15.63 7.41 -11.20
N MET A 67 15.73 7.31 -9.88
CA MET A 67 16.84 7.89 -9.12
C MET A 67 18.18 7.20 -9.46
N ARG A 68 18.16 5.89 -9.74
CA ARG A 68 19.35 5.12 -10.10
C ARG A 68 19.80 5.41 -11.53
N THR A 69 18.88 5.54 -12.48
CA THR A 69 19.19 5.82 -13.90
C THR A 69 19.68 7.25 -14.14
N HIS A 70 19.21 8.25 -13.38
CA HIS A 70 19.74 9.63 -13.44
C HIS A 70 21.05 9.87 -12.66
N LYS A 71 21.68 8.81 -12.17
CA LYS A 71 22.95 8.88 -11.44
C LYS A 71 24.16 8.46 -12.30
N GLU A 72 23.92 7.91 -13.48
CA GLU A 72 24.89 7.75 -14.58
C GLU A 72 24.92 9.02 -15.45
#